data_AF-A0A453MBV8-F1
#
_entry.id   AF-A0A453MBV8-F1
#
_cell.length_a   1.000
_cell.length_b   1.000
_cell.length_c   1.000
_cell.angle_alpha   90.00
_cell.angle_beta   90.00
_cell.angle_gamma   90.00
#
_symmetry.space_group_name_H-M   'P 1'
#
loop_
_entity.id
_entity.type
_entity.pdbx_description
1 polymer ?
#
loop_
_entity_poly.entity_id
_entity_poly.type
_entity_poly.pdbx_seq_one_letter_code
_entity_poly.pdbx_strand_id
1 'polypeptide(L)'
;MLPSETHQVRAMELIDEMEVTMRGPYSGGFGQISFRGDMDIALALRTIVFPTASRFDTMYSYATDSSNARQEWVAHLQTGAGIVADSKPDDEQQECQNKAAGLARAIDLAESTFVDFSDA
;
A
#
# COMPACT_ATOMS: atom_id res chain seq x y z
N MET A 1 33.05 17.11 10.70
CA MET A 1 32.25 16.47 11.77
C MET A 1 30.80 16.76 11.42
N LEU A 2 30.16 15.90 10.61
CA LEU A 2 28.73 16.06 10.35
C LEU A 2 27.96 15.73 11.64
N PRO A 3 26.85 16.42 11.95
CA PRO A 3 26.07 16.13 13.15
C PRO A 3 25.74 14.64 13.19
N SER A 4 25.82 14.01 14.36
CA SER A 4 25.44 12.61 14.52
C SER A 4 23.93 12.48 14.36
N GLU A 5 23.45 12.49 13.12
CA GLU A 5 22.06 12.19 12.84
C GLU A 5 21.78 10.77 13.31
N THR A 6 20.65 10.62 13.99
CA THR A 6 20.25 9.31 14.50
C THR A 6 20.00 8.37 13.31
N HIS A 7 20.28 7.08 13.50
CA HIS A 7 20.14 6.08 12.44
C HIS A 7 18.76 6.08 11.76
N GLN A 8 17.72 6.52 12.47
CA GLN A 8 16.36 6.64 11.95
C GLN A 8 16.21 7.78 10.94
N VAL A 9 16.75 8.97 11.25
CA VAL A 9 16.70 10.12 10.33
C VAL A 9 17.44 9.76 9.05
N ARG A 10 18.66 9.19 9.19
CA ARG A 10 19.45 8.80 8.02
C ARG A 10 18.77 7.74 7.15
N ALA A 11 18.06 6.79 7.76
CA ALA A 11 17.30 5.79 7.00
C ALA A 11 16.15 6.43 6.22
N MET A 12 15.46 7.41 6.80
CA MET A 12 14.36 8.12 6.14
C MET A 12 14.84 8.94 4.95
N GLU A 13 16.00 9.59 5.05
CA GLU A 13 16.61 10.32 3.92
C GLU A 13 16.93 9.39 2.75
N LEU A 14 17.57 8.25 3.02
CA LEU A 14 17.89 7.26 1.99
C LEU A 14 16.64 6.70 1.32
N ILE A 15 15.55 6.53 2.08
CA ILE A 15 14.27 6.11 1.53
C ILE A 15 13.70 7.16 0.59
N ASP A 16 13.73 8.44 0.98
CA ASP A 16 13.21 9.55 0.17
C ASP A 16 14.01 9.73 -1.13
N GLU A 17 15.33 9.52 -1.08
CA GLU A 17 16.20 9.55 -2.26
C GLU A 17 15.93 8.39 -3.24
N MET A 18 15.49 7.23 -2.73
CA MET A 18 15.37 5.99 -3.51
C MET A 18 13.94 5.68 -3.97
N GLU A 19 12.91 6.12 -3.25
CA GLU A 19 11.52 5.87 -3.62
C GLU A 19 11.01 6.87 -4.67
N VAL A 20 10.35 6.35 -5.71
CA VAL A 20 9.84 7.18 -6.83
C VAL A 20 8.63 8.02 -6.41
N THR A 21 7.91 7.60 -5.37
CA THR A 21 6.64 8.20 -4.95
C THR A 21 6.59 8.34 -3.45
N MET A 22 5.92 9.39 -2.95
CA MET A 22 5.65 9.52 -1.52
C MET A 22 4.83 8.33 -1.00
N ARG A 23 5.18 7.84 0.20
CA ARG A 23 4.54 6.67 0.84
C ARG A 23 3.05 6.85 1.20
N GLY A 24 2.59 8.09 1.33
CA GLY A 24 1.21 8.37 1.74
C GLY A 24 0.90 7.69 3.08
N PRO A 25 -0.21 6.92 3.20
CA PRO A 25 -0.55 6.21 4.44
C PRO A 25 0.43 5.10 4.83
N TYR A 26 1.22 4.57 3.89
CA TYR A 26 2.09 3.43 4.13
C TYR A 26 3.16 3.74 5.19
N SER A 27 3.30 2.85 6.19
CA SER A 27 4.19 3.05 7.34
C SER A 27 3.82 4.23 8.26
N GLY A 28 2.65 4.85 8.05
CA GLY A 28 2.06 5.83 8.97
C GLY A 28 1.30 5.18 10.13
N GLY A 29 0.60 5.99 10.91
CA GLY A 29 -0.30 5.54 11.97
C GLY A 29 -1.76 5.64 11.56
N PHE A 30 -2.53 4.59 11.79
CA PHE A 30 -3.98 4.57 11.61
C PHE A 30 -4.66 4.10 12.90
N GLY A 31 -5.63 4.87 13.39
CA GLY A 31 -6.32 4.55 14.63
C GLY A 31 -7.18 5.68 15.16
N GLN A 32 -7.38 5.70 16.46
CA GLN A 32 -8.29 6.60 17.15
C GLN A 32 -7.62 7.34 18.30
N ILE A 33 -8.12 8.54 18.56
CA ILE A 33 -7.79 9.34 19.73
C ILE A 33 -9.10 9.78 20.37
N SER A 34 -9.23 9.58 21.67
CA SER A 34 -10.40 9.93 22.46
C SER A 34 -10.22 11.28 23.15
N PHE A 35 -11.31 12.02 23.34
CA PHE A 35 -11.33 13.24 24.15
C PHE A 35 -11.00 13.02 25.63
N ARG A 36 -10.97 11.75 26.08
CA ARG A 36 -10.55 11.36 27.44
C ARG A 36 -9.05 11.15 27.59
N GLY A 37 -8.29 11.26 26.51
CA GLY A 37 -6.82 11.10 26.51
C GLY A 37 -6.35 9.70 26.10
N ASP A 38 -7.27 8.77 25.83
CA ASP A 38 -6.92 7.44 25.31
C ASP A 38 -6.53 7.54 23.82
N MET A 39 -5.55 6.74 23.42
CA MET A 39 -5.05 6.66 22.05
C MET A 39 -4.73 5.21 21.71
N ASP A 40 -5.19 4.77 20.55
CA ASP A 40 -4.82 3.48 19.97
C ASP A 40 -4.52 3.69 18.48
N ILE A 41 -3.26 3.48 18.10
CA ILE A 41 -2.76 3.72 16.75
C ILE A 41 -2.00 2.47 16.30
N ALA A 42 -2.50 1.84 15.25
CA ALA A 42 -1.82 0.77 14.55
C ALA A 42 -0.91 1.33 13.46
N LEU A 43 0.19 0.62 13.18
CA LEU A 43 1.02 0.92 12.03
C LEU A 43 0.28 0.49 10.75
N ALA A 44 0.16 1.39 9.78
CA ALA A 44 -0.53 1.17 8.51
C ALA A 44 0.33 0.32 7.55
N LEU A 45 0.62 -0.92 7.97
CA LEU A 45 1.16 -1.98 7.15
C LEU A 45 0.04 -2.91 6.73
N ARG A 46 0.23 -3.62 5.61
CA ARG A 46 -0.80 -4.50 5.03
C ARG A 46 -2.15 -3.79 4.86
N THR A 47 -2.12 -2.54 4.41
CA THR A 47 -3.30 -1.71 4.20
C THR A 47 -3.50 -1.53 2.71
N ILE A 48 -4.76 -1.59 2.25
CA ILE A 48 -5.14 -1.30 0.87
C ILE A 48 -5.68 0.13 0.84
N VAL A 49 -5.16 0.97 -0.05
CA VAL A 49 -5.61 2.36 -0.20
C VAL A 49 -6.35 2.51 -1.52
N PHE A 50 -7.61 2.93 -1.45
CA PHE A 50 -8.41 3.28 -2.61
C PHE A 50 -8.48 4.81 -2.72
N PRO A 51 -7.82 5.43 -3.71
CA PRO A 51 -7.92 6.86 -3.93
C PRO A 51 -9.31 7.22 -4.42
N THR A 52 -9.92 8.24 -3.80
CA THR A 52 -11.27 8.71 -4.16
C THR A 52 -11.28 9.64 -5.39
N ALA A 53 -10.12 10.13 -5.82
CA ALA A 53 -10.02 10.98 -6.99
C ALA A 53 -10.19 10.15 -8.27
N SER A 54 -11.11 10.57 -9.16
CA SER A 54 -11.24 10.00 -10.51
C SER A 54 -9.89 10.13 -11.23
N ARG A 55 -9.19 9.02 -11.42
CA ARG A 55 -7.97 8.97 -12.21
C ARG A 55 -8.35 8.65 -13.65
N PHE A 56 -8.09 9.61 -14.54
CA PHE A 56 -8.22 9.40 -15.99
C PHE A 56 -6.93 8.84 -16.61
N ASP A 57 -5.99 8.36 -15.78
CA ASP A 57 -4.65 7.92 -16.18
C ASP A 57 -4.45 6.39 -16.03
N THR A 58 -5.54 5.63 -15.85
CA THR A 58 -5.47 4.18 -16.03
C THR A 58 -5.35 3.91 -17.53
N MET A 59 -4.13 3.58 -17.97
CA MET A 59 -3.83 3.19 -19.37
C MET A 59 -4.55 1.89 -19.79
N TYR A 60 -5.12 1.17 -18.82
CA TYR A 60 -5.95 -0.01 -19.01
C TYR A 60 -7.34 0.27 -18.44
N SER A 61 -8.37 0.26 -19.29
CA SER A 61 -9.76 0.20 -18.86
C SER A 61 -10.22 -1.26 -18.90
N TYR A 62 -10.59 -1.84 -17.77
CA TYR A 62 -11.13 -3.20 -17.70
C TYR A 62 -12.64 -3.27 -18.03
N ALA A 63 -13.29 -2.14 -18.29
CA ALA A 63 -14.69 -2.09 -18.68
C ALA A 63 -14.88 -2.54 -20.13
N THR A 64 -15.45 -3.73 -20.34
CA THR A 64 -15.76 -4.29 -21.67
C THR A 64 -17.06 -3.74 -22.27
N ASP A 65 -17.89 -3.04 -21.48
CA ASP A 65 -19.19 -2.52 -21.89
C ASP A 65 -19.37 -1.05 -21.47
N SER A 66 -19.53 -0.17 -22.44
CA SER A 66 -19.65 1.29 -22.29
C SER A 66 -21.07 1.76 -21.98
N SER A 67 -22.03 0.82 -21.87
CA SER A 67 -23.44 1.14 -21.55
C SER A 67 -23.72 1.35 -20.05
N ASN A 68 -22.83 0.88 -19.16
CA ASN A 68 -22.93 1.07 -17.70
C ASN A 68 -21.53 1.24 -17.09
N ALA A 69 -20.89 2.38 -17.35
CA ALA A 69 -19.54 2.69 -16.89
C ALA A 69 -19.50 2.87 -15.36
N ARG A 70 -19.38 1.77 -14.62
CA ARG A 70 -18.95 1.80 -13.21
C ARG A 70 -17.59 2.51 -13.16
N GLN A 71 -17.41 3.42 -12.18
CA GLN A 71 -16.11 4.03 -11.94
C GLN A 71 -15.08 2.93 -11.69
N GLU A 72 -13.98 2.95 -12.45
CA GLU A 72 -12.87 2.02 -12.27
C GLU A 72 -12.11 2.41 -11.00
N TRP A 73 -12.11 1.52 -10.00
CA TRP A 73 -11.40 1.73 -8.76
C TRP A 73 -9.97 1.21 -8.88
N VAL A 74 -8.99 2.01 -8.47
CA VAL A 74 -7.58 1.59 -8.43
C VAL A 74 -7.22 1.24 -6.99
N ALA A 75 -6.75 0.03 -6.73
CA ALA A 75 -6.25 -0.37 -5.41
C ALA A 75 -4.73 -0.16 -5.33
N HIS A 76 -4.27 0.65 -4.37
CA HIS A 76 -2.83 0.82 -4.11
C HIS A 76 -2.39 -0.14 -3.01
N LEU A 77 -1.42 -0.99 -3.33
CA LEU A 77 -0.79 -1.94 -2.42
C LEU A 77 0.69 -1.59 -2.29
N GLN A 78 1.11 -1.16 -1.10
CA GLN A 78 2.52 -0.87 -0.82
C GLN A 78 3.06 -1.83 0.23
N THR A 79 4.25 -2.35 -0.04
CA THR A 79 5.00 -3.24 0.86
C THR A 79 6.49 -2.96 0.76
N GLY A 80 7.26 -3.46 1.71
CA GLY A 80 8.70 -3.31 1.74
C GLY A 80 9.34 -4.38 2.63
N ALA A 81 10.67 -4.40 2.64
CA ALA A 81 11.47 -5.30 3.45
C ALA A 81 12.54 -4.52 4.25
N GLY A 82 13.02 -5.13 5.32
CA GLY A 82 14.04 -4.53 6.18
C GLY A 82 15.42 -4.93 5.70
N ILE A 83 16.16 -4.01 5.08
CA ILE A 83 17.49 -4.29 4.55
C ILE A 83 18.55 -4.24 5.65
N VAL A 84 19.36 -5.29 5.74
CA VAL A 84 20.56 -5.38 6.59
C VAL A 84 21.80 -5.61 5.74
N ALA A 85 22.98 -5.53 6.35
CA ALA A 85 24.25 -5.64 5.62
C ALA A 85 24.41 -6.93 4.81
N ASP A 86 23.80 -8.03 5.29
CA ASP A 86 23.90 -9.36 4.69
C ASP A 86 22.65 -9.72 3.83
N SER A 87 21.74 -8.76 3.61
CA SER A 87 20.54 -8.97 2.80
C SER A 87 20.89 -9.31 1.35
N LYS A 88 20.12 -10.22 0.76
CA LYS A 88 20.23 -10.59 -0.66
C LYS A 88 19.07 -9.96 -1.44
N PRO A 89 19.33 -9.21 -2.52
CA PRO A 89 18.29 -8.48 -3.24
C PRO A 89 17.08 -9.33 -3.65
N ASP A 90 17.33 -10.55 -4.15
CA ASP A 90 16.26 -11.43 -4.62
C ASP A 90 15.36 -11.93 -3.48
N ASP A 91 15.95 -12.24 -2.32
CA ASP A 91 15.22 -12.72 -1.15
C ASP A 91 14.31 -11.62 -0.58
N GLU A 92 14.82 -10.38 -0.50
CA GLU A 92 14.07 -9.22 -0.01
C GLU A 92 12.93 -8.83 -0.96
N GLN A 93 13.15 -8.96 -2.26
CA GLN A 93 12.12 -8.74 -3.26
C GLN A 93 11.03 -9.80 -3.15
N GLN A 94 11.39 -11.07 -2.95
CA GLN A 94 10.43 -12.15 -2.74
C GLN A 94 9.63 -11.93 -1.44
N GLU A 95 10.25 -11.44 -0.37
CA GLU A 95 9.57 -11.06 0.86
C GLU A 95 8.52 -9.96 0.62
N CYS A 96 8.86 -8.91 -0.15
CA CYS A 96 7.91 -7.86 -0.52
C CYS A 96 6.71 -8.44 -1.29
N GLN A 97 6.97 -9.27 -2.29
CA GLN A 97 5.92 -9.94 -3.07
C GLN A 97 5.03 -10.81 -2.18
N ASN A 98 5.60 -11.58 -1.27
CA ASN A 98 4.86 -12.44 -0.34
C ASN A 98 3.96 -11.62 0.60
N LYS A 99 4.44 -10.46 1.09
CA LYS A 99 3.63 -9.53 1.89
C LYS A 99 2.47 -8.95 1.08
N ALA A 100 2.70 -8.60 -0.18
CA ALA A 100 1.68 -8.06 -1.08
C ALA A 100 0.65 -9.12 -1.49
N ALA A 101 1.08 -10.36 -1.71
CA ALA A 101 0.24 -11.47 -2.12
C ALA A 101 -0.92 -11.74 -1.15
N GLY A 102 -0.72 -11.51 0.15
CA GLY A 102 -1.80 -11.62 1.14
C GLY A 102 -2.95 -10.64 0.89
N LEU A 103 -2.64 -9.40 0.47
CA LEU A 103 -3.66 -8.40 0.13
C LEU A 103 -4.27 -8.66 -1.25
N ALA A 104 -3.45 -9.05 -2.23
CA ALA A 104 -3.95 -9.40 -3.56
C ALA A 104 -4.97 -10.55 -3.49
N ARG A 105 -4.64 -11.62 -2.74
CA ARG A 105 -5.55 -12.75 -2.49
C ARG A 105 -6.85 -12.33 -1.80
N ALA A 106 -6.82 -11.30 -0.95
CA ALA A 106 -8.02 -10.79 -0.31
C ALA A 106 -8.92 -10.03 -1.31
N ILE A 107 -8.33 -9.33 -2.28
CA ILE A 107 -9.06 -8.72 -3.39
C ILE A 107 -9.69 -9.80 -4.26
N ASP A 108 -8.92 -10.81 -4.71
CA ASP A 108 -9.44 -11.91 -5.54
C ASP A 108 -10.66 -12.60 -4.89
N LEU A 109 -10.57 -12.86 -3.57
CA LEU A 109 -11.66 -13.47 -2.82
C LEU A 109 -12.89 -12.55 -2.74
N ALA A 110 -12.69 -11.25 -2.52
CA ALA A 110 -13.79 -10.30 -2.49
C ALA A 110 -14.47 -10.18 -3.87
N GLU A 111 -13.69 -10.11 -4.95
CA GLU A 111 -14.23 -10.05 -6.32
C GLU A 111 -15.05 -11.29 -6.67
N SER A 112 -14.51 -12.49 -6.43
CA SER A 112 -15.23 -13.75 -6.68
C SER A 112 -16.51 -13.90 -5.86
N THR A 113 -16.58 -13.26 -4.68
CA THR A 113 -17.77 -13.33 -3.82
C THR A 113 -18.85 -12.34 -4.26
N PHE A 114 -18.48 -11.14 -4.72
CA PHE A 114 -19.43 -10.04 -4.91
C PHE A 114 -19.68 -9.64 -6.36
N VAL A 115 -18.78 -9.95 -7.30
CA VAL A 115 -18.94 -9.66 -8.73
C VAL A 115 -19.66 -10.82 -9.42
N ASP A 116 -19.19 -12.05 -9.22
CA ASP A 116 -19.76 -13.24 -9.89
C ASP A 116 -21.21 -13.53 -9.46
N PHE A 117 -21.61 -13.13 -8.25
CA PHE A 117 -23.01 -13.24 -7.79
C PHE A 117 -23.95 -12.22 -8.43
N SER A 118 -23.43 -11.14 -9.03
CA SER A 118 -24.24 -10.10 -9.68
C SER A 118 -24.69 -10.49 -11.10
N ASP A 119 -24.11 -11.53 -11.68
CA ASP A 119 -24.35 -12.00 -13.05
C ASP A 119 -25.22 -13.27 -13.12
N ALA A 120 -25.78 -13.73 -11.99
CA ALA A 120 -26.71 -14.86 -11.89
C ALA A 120 -28.14 -14.40 -11.50
#